data_AF-A0A1J5FCL1-F1
#
_entry.id   AF-A0A1J5FCL1-F1
#
_cell.length_a   1.000
_cell.length_b   1.000
_cell.length_c   1.000
_cell.angle_alpha   90.00
_cell.angle_beta   90.00
_cell.angle_gamma   90.00
#
_symmetry.space_group_name_H-M   'P 1'
#
loop_
_entity.id
_entity.type
_entity.pdbx_description
1 polymer ?
#
loop_
_entity_poly.entity_id
_entity_poly.type
_entity_poly.pdbx_seq_one_letter_code
_entity_poly.pdbx_strand_id
1 'polypeptide(L)'
;PHAGLSLRINPEVSSSPKDIYNPCGIYSRLGTTLANFDEAVLEHIDGLNFHALCEQNVDALEEVLVAFEEKFSKHFKGLKYINFGGGHHITKKGYDVEKLIRLIKEFRAKYGVEVYLEPGEAVGWKTGVLVAEVLDVFHNGMDVAILDTSAEAHMPDTLAMPYRAEVRGSGEALEKKYTYRLGGNTCLAGDIMGDYSFDEPLKIGDRVIFEDQIHYTFVKNTTFNGIKLPSLAILRKDGTLDVVKEFGYEEYKSKLS
;
A
#
# COMPACT_ATOMS: atom_id res chain seq x y z
N PRO A 1 11.04 -3.96 -31.65
CA PRO A 1 9.74 -4.15 -30.96
C PRO A 1 9.02 -2.81 -30.83
N HIS A 2 7.82 -2.67 -31.42
CA HIS A 2 6.98 -1.50 -31.17
C HIS A 2 6.33 -1.63 -29.80
N ALA A 3 6.64 -0.73 -28.88
CA ALA A 3 5.97 -0.62 -27.59
C ALA A 3 4.74 0.28 -27.74
N GLY A 4 3.60 -0.11 -27.16
CA GLY A 4 2.44 0.76 -27.12
C GLY A 4 2.66 1.90 -26.14
N LEU A 5 2.28 3.12 -26.56
CA LEU A 5 2.48 4.33 -25.76
C LEU A 5 1.16 4.78 -25.14
N SER A 6 1.21 5.29 -23.92
CA SER A 6 0.05 5.89 -23.25
C SER A 6 0.42 7.19 -22.56
N LEU A 7 -0.49 8.16 -22.62
CA LEU A 7 -0.38 9.40 -21.86
C LEU A 7 -1.16 9.29 -20.55
N ARG A 8 -0.50 9.63 -19.43
CA ARG A 8 -1.18 9.77 -18.15
C ARG A 8 -1.96 11.08 -18.12
N ILE A 9 -3.22 10.99 -17.72
CA ILE A 9 -4.16 12.10 -17.58
C ILE A 9 -4.41 12.39 -16.11
N ASN A 10 -4.53 13.68 -15.80
CA ASN A 10 -5.01 14.15 -14.53
C ASN A 10 -6.48 14.59 -14.68
N PRO A 11 -7.45 13.82 -14.17
CA PRO A 11 -8.86 14.21 -14.17
C PRO A 11 -9.16 15.35 -13.19
N GLU A 12 -8.21 15.73 -12.32
CA GLU A 12 -8.33 16.75 -11.28
C GLU A 12 -9.46 16.47 -10.28
N VAL A 13 -9.80 15.19 -10.12
CA VAL A 13 -10.75 14.65 -9.15
C VAL A 13 -10.12 13.41 -8.53
N SER A 14 -10.20 13.33 -7.19
CA SER A 14 -9.70 12.22 -6.38
C SER A 14 -10.37 12.30 -5.02
N SER A 15 -10.80 11.16 -4.50
CA SER A 15 -11.43 11.08 -3.18
C SER A 15 -10.41 10.69 -2.08
N SER A 16 -9.10 10.81 -2.38
CA SER A 16 -8.02 10.32 -1.51
C SER A 16 -8.11 10.94 -0.11
N PRO A 17 -8.02 10.15 0.98
CA PRO A 17 -8.20 10.67 2.34
C PRO A 17 -7.02 11.52 2.83
N LYS A 18 -5.87 11.48 2.15
CA LYS A 18 -4.64 12.18 2.53
C LYS A 18 -3.97 12.79 1.31
N ASP A 19 -3.62 14.08 1.39
CA ASP A 19 -3.02 14.81 0.27
C ASP A 19 -1.69 14.23 -0.23
N ILE A 20 -0.90 13.65 0.67
CA ILE A 20 0.39 13.02 0.34
C ILE A 20 0.22 11.76 -0.55
N TYR A 21 -0.96 11.13 -0.57
CA TYR A 21 -1.36 10.09 -1.53
C TYR A 21 -2.46 10.59 -2.49
N ASN A 22 -2.61 11.89 -2.69
CA ASN A 22 -3.58 12.41 -3.64
C ASN A 22 -2.91 12.64 -5.02
N PRO A 23 -3.04 11.70 -5.97
CA PRO A 23 -2.42 11.84 -7.29
C PRO A 23 -3.02 12.97 -8.13
N CYS A 24 -4.21 13.45 -7.77
CA CYS A 24 -4.91 14.55 -8.45
C CYS A 24 -5.01 15.80 -7.56
N GLY A 25 -4.14 15.91 -6.54
CA GLY A 25 -4.10 17.06 -5.64
C GLY A 25 -3.75 18.37 -6.38
N ILE A 26 -3.95 19.49 -5.68
CA ILE A 26 -3.61 20.82 -6.21
C ILE A 26 -2.10 20.86 -6.53
N TYR A 27 -1.76 21.36 -7.72
CA TYR A 27 -0.40 21.37 -8.26
C TYR A 27 0.22 19.98 -8.45
N SER A 28 -0.59 18.93 -8.58
CA SER A 28 -0.09 17.60 -8.85
C SER A 28 0.79 17.58 -10.10
N ARG A 29 1.98 17.01 -9.95
CA ARG A 29 2.91 16.73 -11.06
C ARG A 29 2.50 15.51 -11.91
N LEU A 30 1.41 14.83 -11.54
CA LEU A 30 1.07 13.52 -12.07
C LEU A 30 -0.06 13.61 -13.10
N GLY A 31 0.32 13.46 -14.37
CA GLY A 31 -0.60 13.42 -15.50
C GLY A 31 -0.92 14.79 -16.10
N THR A 32 -1.30 14.79 -17.37
CA THR A 32 -1.67 15.98 -18.14
C THR A 32 -3.10 16.38 -17.83
N THR A 33 -3.32 17.64 -17.42
CA THR A 33 -4.68 18.20 -17.28
C THR A 33 -5.26 18.56 -18.65
N LEU A 34 -6.58 18.74 -18.74
CA LEU A 34 -7.23 19.09 -20.00
C LEU A 34 -6.68 20.40 -20.59
N ALA A 35 -6.40 21.38 -19.73
CA ALA A 35 -5.84 22.68 -20.13
C ALA A 35 -4.45 22.58 -20.78
N ASN A 36 -3.71 21.50 -20.52
CA ASN A 36 -2.37 21.25 -21.06
C ASN A 36 -2.34 20.08 -22.06
N PHE A 37 -3.50 19.57 -22.48
CA PHE A 37 -3.57 18.43 -23.39
C PHE A 37 -3.32 18.84 -24.83
N ASP A 38 -2.25 18.31 -25.43
CA ASP A 38 -1.93 18.50 -26.85
C ASP A 38 -2.54 17.37 -27.68
N GLU A 39 -3.55 17.67 -28.49
CA GLU A 39 -4.25 16.68 -29.33
C GLU A 39 -3.34 16.03 -30.37
N ALA A 40 -2.23 16.66 -30.78
CA ALA A 40 -1.29 16.07 -31.73
C ALA A 40 -0.66 14.77 -31.20
N VAL A 41 -0.65 14.57 -29.87
CA VAL A 41 -0.13 13.34 -29.25
C VAL A 41 -0.98 12.11 -29.59
N LEU A 42 -2.26 12.29 -29.97
CA LEU A 42 -3.19 11.18 -30.23
C LEU A 42 -2.74 10.31 -31.39
N GLU A 43 -1.98 10.85 -32.35
CA GLU A 43 -1.41 10.08 -33.48
C GLU A 43 -0.26 9.16 -33.05
N HIS A 44 0.25 9.34 -31.83
CA HIS A 44 1.45 8.68 -31.32
C HIS A 44 1.18 7.75 -30.14
N ILE A 45 -0.06 7.69 -29.63
CA ILE A 45 -0.42 6.87 -28.46
C ILE A 45 -1.51 5.85 -28.79
N ASP A 46 -1.46 4.73 -28.07
CA ASP A 46 -2.44 3.66 -28.16
C ASP A 46 -3.54 3.78 -27.09
N GLY A 47 -3.34 4.60 -26.06
CA GLY A 47 -4.31 4.69 -24.97
C GLY A 47 -4.03 5.83 -23.99
N LEU A 48 -4.99 6.07 -23.11
CA LEU A 48 -4.84 6.99 -21.98
C LEU A 48 -4.85 6.21 -20.67
N ASN A 49 -4.22 6.75 -19.64
CA ASN A 49 -4.30 6.20 -18.30
C ASN A 49 -4.59 7.30 -17.28
N PHE A 50 -5.28 6.97 -16.21
CA PHE A 50 -5.31 7.78 -15.00
C PHE A 50 -5.08 6.89 -13.79
N HIS A 51 -4.56 7.47 -12.72
CA HIS A 51 -4.46 6.83 -11.43
C HIS A 51 -4.86 7.88 -10.41
N ALA A 52 -6.05 7.72 -9.83
CA ALA A 52 -6.73 8.75 -9.05
C ALA A 52 -7.21 8.24 -7.67
N LEU A 53 -6.99 6.97 -7.36
CA LEU A 53 -7.53 6.30 -6.17
C LEU A 53 -6.43 5.83 -5.23
N CYS A 54 -6.77 5.68 -3.94
CA CYS A 54 -5.94 5.04 -2.90
C CYS A 54 -6.87 4.40 -1.86
N GLU A 55 -6.79 3.08 -1.66
CA GLU A 55 -7.60 2.30 -0.68
C GLU A 55 -9.12 2.49 -0.76
N GLN A 56 -9.68 2.71 -1.95
CA GLN A 56 -11.07 3.13 -2.11
C GLN A 56 -12.00 2.05 -2.63
N ASN A 57 -13.30 2.24 -2.35
CA ASN A 57 -14.38 1.47 -2.95
C ASN A 57 -14.71 2.01 -4.36
N VAL A 58 -15.52 1.26 -5.11
CA VAL A 58 -15.87 1.55 -6.51
C VAL A 58 -16.61 2.89 -6.71
N ASP A 59 -17.29 3.42 -5.69
CA ASP A 59 -17.98 4.72 -5.79
C ASP A 59 -17.00 5.86 -6.11
N ALA A 60 -15.79 5.82 -5.55
CA ALA A 60 -14.74 6.79 -5.88
C ALA A 60 -14.28 6.66 -7.33
N LEU A 61 -14.25 5.45 -7.89
CA LEU A 61 -13.97 5.26 -9.32
C LEU A 61 -15.08 5.87 -10.17
N GLU A 62 -16.35 5.68 -9.80
CA GLU A 62 -17.49 6.25 -10.51
C GLU A 62 -17.41 7.78 -10.57
N GLU A 63 -17.11 8.44 -9.45
CA GLU A 63 -16.88 9.89 -9.37
C GLU A 63 -15.74 10.34 -10.31
N VAL A 64 -14.61 9.63 -10.29
CA VAL A 64 -13.46 9.92 -11.16
C VAL A 64 -13.82 9.71 -12.64
N LEU A 65 -14.56 8.64 -12.97
CA LEU A 65 -14.97 8.35 -14.34
C LEU A 65 -15.89 9.43 -14.90
N VAL A 66 -16.83 9.95 -14.09
CA VAL A 66 -17.68 11.08 -14.51
C VAL A 66 -16.83 12.27 -14.95
N ALA A 67 -15.88 12.69 -14.11
CA ALA A 67 -15.00 13.82 -14.41
C ALA A 67 -14.05 13.53 -15.59
N PHE A 68 -13.52 12.31 -15.67
CA PHE A 68 -12.65 11.88 -16.76
C PHE A 68 -13.38 11.85 -18.10
N GLU A 69 -14.60 11.33 -18.13
CA GLU A 69 -15.45 11.30 -19.33
C GLU A 69 -15.86 12.71 -19.77
N GLU A 70 -16.30 13.56 -18.84
CA GLU A 70 -16.68 14.95 -19.14
C GLU A 70 -15.53 15.70 -19.81
N LYS A 71 -14.30 15.52 -19.32
CA LYS A 71 -13.12 16.24 -19.81
C LYS A 71 -12.52 15.63 -21.07
N PHE A 72 -12.41 14.31 -21.16
CA PHE A 72 -11.53 13.65 -22.13
C PHE A 72 -12.23 12.73 -23.14
N SER A 73 -13.52 12.42 -22.99
CA SER A 73 -14.21 11.44 -23.86
C SER A 73 -14.15 11.77 -25.35
N LYS A 74 -14.12 13.06 -25.70
CA LYS A 74 -13.97 13.53 -27.09
C LYS A 74 -12.68 13.04 -27.78
N HIS A 75 -11.66 12.66 -27.00
CA HIS A 75 -10.36 12.20 -27.48
C HIS A 75 -10.23 10.69 -27.55
N PHE A 76 -11.26 9.91 -27.18
CA PHE A 76 -11.13 8.45 -27.11
C PHE A 76 -11.16 7.74 -28.47
N LYS A 77 -11.60 8.45 -29.53
CA LYS A 77 -11.70 7.87 -30.86
C LYS A 77 -10.33 7.42 -31.36
N GLY A 78 -10.21 6.12 -31.67
CA GLY A 78 -8.99 5.52 -32.19
C GLY A 78 -8.02 5.01 -31.12
N LEU A 79 -8.29 5.29 -29.84
CA LEU A 79 -7.55 4.64 -28.75
C LEU A 79 -7.91 3.15 -28.71
N LYS A 80 -6.91 2.33 -28.37
CA LYS A 80 -7.07 0.89 -28.16
C LYS A 80 -7.52 0.59 -26.73
N TYR A 81 -7.07 1.39 -25.76
CA TYR A 81 -7.38 1.15 -24.36
C TYR A 81 -7.44 2.41 -23.50
N ILE A 82 -8.13 2.28 -22.36
CA ILE A 82 -8.04 3.20 -21.23
C ILE A 82 -7.66 2.40 -19.99
N ASN A 83 -6.73 2.92 -19.19
CA ASN A 83 -6.29 2.29 -17.96
C ASN A 83 -6.75 3.12 -16.75
N PHE A 84 -7.52 2.51 -15.85
CA PHE A 84 -8.06 3.17 -14.66
C PHE A 84 -7.12 3.11 -13.45
N GLY A 85 -5.88 2.65 -13.66
CA GLY A 85 -4.83 2.63 -12.65
C GLY A 85 -5.15 1.69 -11.48
N GLY A 86 -4.62 2.04 -10.31
CA GLY A 86 -4.72 1.30 -9.06
C GLY A 86 -5.58 2.00 -8.02
N GLY A 87 -5.41 1.64 -6.75
CA GLY A 87 -6.18 2.20 -5.63
C GLY A 87 -7.57 1.58 -5.43
N HIS A 88 -7.97 0.67 -6.32
CA HIS A 88 -9.18 -0.15 -6.20
C HIS A 88 -9.00 -1.21 -5.12
N HIS A 89 -9.75 -1.11 -4.03
CA HIS A 89 -9.62 -2.02 -2.89
C HIS A 89 -10.37 -3.36 -3.10
N ILE A 90 -10.24 -3.95 -4.28
CA ILE A 90 -11.09 -5.02 -4.85
C ILE A 90 -11.27 -6.22 -3.92
N THR A 91 -10.20 -6.60 -3.21
CA THR A 91 -10.15 -7.80 -2.36
C THR A 91 -10.52 -7.55 -0.91
N LYS A 92 -10.84 -6.30 -0.53
CA LYS A 92 -11.34 -5.98 0.81
C LYS A 92 -12.80 -6.42 0.95
N LYS A 93 -13.12 -6.97 2.12
CA LYS A 93 -14.49 -7.30 2.50
C LYS A 93 -15.36 -6.04 2.41
N GLY A 94 -16.44 -6.12 1.62
CA GLY A 94 -17.39 -5.02 1.41
C GLY A 94 -17.13 -4.16 0.18
N TYR A 95 -16.08 -4.44 -0.61
CA TYR A 95 -15.92 -3.83 -1.92
C TYR A 95 -17.01 -4.32 -2.89
N ASP A 96 -17.65 -3.42 -3.65
CA ASP A 96 -18.69 -3.77 -4.61
C ASP A 96 -18.08 -4.17 -5.97
N VAL A 97 -17.68 -5.44 -6.05
CA VAL A 97 -17.08 -6.06 -7.24
C VAL A 97 -18.05 -6.05 -8.43
N GLU A 98 -19.35 -6.19 -8.19
CA GLU A 98 -20.33 -6.27 -9.28
C GLU A 98 -20.58 -4.91 -9.93
N LYS A 99 -20.58 -3.84 -9.14
CA LYS A 99 -20.58 -2.48 -9.67
C LYS A 99 -19.30 -2.20 -10.45
N LEU A 100 -18.12 -2.65 -10.00
CA LEU A 100 -16.87 -2.49 -10.75
C LEU A 100 -16.95 -3.19 -12.12
N ILE A 101 -17.40 -4.45 -12.15
CA ILE A 101 -17.58 -5.21 -13.40
C ILE A 101 -18.55 -4.50 -14.34
N ARG A 102 -19.66 -3.98 -13.80
CA ARG A 102 -20.66 -3.24 -14.57
C ARG A 102 -20.06 -1.98 -15.20
N LEU A 103 -19.41 -1.13 -14.41
CA LEU A 103 -18.76 0.11 -14.89
C LEU A 103 -17.76 -0.19 -16.01
N ILE A 104 -16.93 -1.21 -15.86
CA ILE A 104 -15.95 -1.62 -16.89
C ILE A 104 -16.67 -2.04 -18.18
N LYS A 105 -17.69 -2.89 -18.09
CA LYS A 105 -18.43 -3.36 -19.26
C LYS A 105 -19.14 -2.22 -19.98
N GLU A 106 -19.79 -1.33 -19.24
CA GLU A 106 -20.47 -0.16 -19.79
C GLU A 106 -19.48 0.79 -20.47
N PHE A 107 -18.34 1.08 -19.84
CA PHE A 107 -17.31 1.94 -20.42
C PHE A 107 -16.74 1.36 -21.72
N ARG A 108 -16.42 0.05 -21.74
CA ARG A 108 -15.96 -0.65 -22.95
C ARG A 108 -17.00 -0.60 -24.07
N ALA A 109 -18.27 -0.87 -23.75
CA ALA A 109 -19.36 -0.85 -24.73
C ALA A 109 -19.61 0.56 -25.28
N LYS A 110 -19.52 1.58 -24.43
CA LYS A 110 -19.75 2.98 -24.80
C LYS A 110 -18.67 3.54 -25.73
N TYR A 111 -17.40 3.20 -25.48
CA TYR A 111 -16.27 3.83 -26.17
C TYR A 111 -15.51 2.91 -27.13
N GLY A 112 -15.77 1.60 -27.12
CA GLY A 112 -15.09 0.64 -28.02
C GLY A 112 -13.60 0.45 -27.71
N VAL A 113 -13.20 0.69 -26.45
CA VAL A 113 -11.82 0.55 -25.97
C VAL A 113 -11.70 -0.65 -25.03
N GLU A 114 -10.51 -1.20 -24.89
CA GLU A 114 -10.20 -2.10 -23.78
C GLU A 114 -9.99 -1.32 -22.47
N VAL A 115 -10.23 -1.98 -21.33
CA VAL A 115 -10.02 -1.39 -20.01
C VAL A 115 -8.99 -2.19 -19.23
N TYR A 116 -7.99 -1.49 -18.70
CA TYR A 116 -6.98 -2.04 -17.80
C TYR A 116 -7.18 -1.52 -16.37
N LEU A 117 -6.91 -2.39 -15.40
CA LEU A 117 -6.73 -2.05 -13.99
C LEU A 117 -5.33 -2.48 -13.55
N GLU A 118 -4.75 -1.75 -12.60
CA GLU A 118 -3.41 -2.01 -12.07
C GLU A 118 -3.44 -2.14 -10.54
N PRO A 119 -4.15 -3.13 -9.98
CA PRO A 119 -4.20 -3.32 -8.53
C PRO A 119 -2.82 -3.72 -7.98
N GLY A 120 -2.26 -2.88 -7.10
CA GLY A 120 -1.08 -3.21 -6.30
C GLY A 120 -1.51 -3.82 -4.96
N GLU A 121 -1.98 -2.96 -4.06
CA GLU A 121 -2.44 -3.34 -2.72
C GLU A 121 -3.43 -4.52 -2.72
N ALA A 122 -4.45 -4.47 -3.58
CA ALA A 122 -5.48 -5.50 -3.60
C ALA A 122 -4.93 -6.90 -3.92
N VAL A 123 -3.76 -7.03 -4.55
CA VAL A 123 -3.09 -8.32 -4.74
C VAL A 123 -2.48 -8.83 -3.43
N GLY A 124 -1.94 -7.93 -2.61
CA GLY A 124 -1.26 -8.25 -1.33
C GLY A 124 -2.13 -8.09 -0.08
N TRP A 125 -3.36 -7.60 -0.19
CA TRP A 125 -4.24 -7.27 0.93
C TRP A 125 -4.56 -8.48 1.82
N LYS A 126 -4.20 -8.39 3.09
CA LYS A 126 -4.33 -9.42 4.14
C LYS A 126 -3.77 -10.78 3.72
N THR A 127 -2.68 -10.78 2.95
CA THR A 127 -2.04 -12.03 2.46
C THR A 127 -0.95 -12.56 3.38
N GLY A 128 -0.46 -11.76 4.33
CA GLY A 128 0.58 -12.18 5.26
C GLY A 128 0.88 -11.16 6.34
N VAL A 129 1.87 -11.49 7.16
CA VAL A 129 2.16 -10.81 8.42
C VAL A 129 3.65 -10.58 8.58
N LEU A 130 4.02 -9.64 9.45
CA LEU A 130 5.36 -9.51 9.98
C LEU A 130 5.37 -10.10 11.39
N VAL A 131 6.20 -11.11 11.61
CA VAL A 131 6.37 -11.74 12.92
C VAL A 131 7.66 -11.22 13.54
N ALA A 132 7.57 -10.74 14.78
CA ALA A 132 8.68 -10.28 15.59
C ALA A 132 8.73 -11.04 16.93
N GLU A 133 9.89 -11.01 17.57
CA GLU A 133 10.14 -11.52 18.91
C GLU A 133 10.32 -10.38 19.91
N VAL A 134 9.81 -10.54 21.13
CA VAL A 134 10.12 -9.66 22.25
C VAL A 134 11.54 -9.95 22.75
N LEU A 135 12.42 -8.95 22.66
CA LEU A 135 13.81 -9.04 23.10
C LEU A 135 14.02 -8.58 24.54
N ASP A 136 13.26 -7.57 24.97
CA ASP A 136 13.35 -7.02 26.33
C ASP A 136 12.01 -6.42 26.76
N VAL A 137 11.75 -6.41 28.06
CA VAL A 137 10.55 -5.81 28.67
C VAL A 137 10.94 -5.05 29.93
N PHE A 138 10.60 -3.77 30.00
CA PHE A 138 10.92 -2.92 31.15
C PHE A 138 9.83 -1.87 31.40
N HIS A 139 9.94 -1.17 32.52
CA HIS A 139 9.00 -0.13 32.93
C HIS A 139 9.65 1.26 32.91
N ASN A 140 9.02 2.22 32.24
CA ASN A 140 9.42 3.63 32.23
C ASN A 140 8.18 4.53 32.13
N GLY A 141 7.46 4.70 33.24
CA GLY A 141 6.17 5.41 33.28
C GLY A 141 5.01 4.62 32.66
N MET A 142 5.31 3.70 31.75
CA MET A 142 4.46 2.63 31.23
C MET A 142 5.33 1.39 30.95
N ASP A 143 4.70 0.25 30.71
CA ASP A 143 5.44 -0.94 30.28
C ASP A 143 5.85 -0.81 28.81
N VAL A 144 7.07 -1.24 28.49
CA VAL A 144 7.68 -1.14 27.17
C VAL A 144 8.21 -2.52 26.79
N ALA A 145 7.93 -2.96 25.57
CA ALA A 145 8.51 -4.16 24.99
C ALA A 145 9.34 -3.78 23.75
N ILE A 146 10.61 -4.20 23.72
CA ILE A 146 11.51 -4.00 22.58
C ILE A 146 11.43 -5.24 21.69
N LEU A 147 11.20 -5.03 20.39
CA LEU A 147 11.04 -6.09 19.41
C LEU A 147 12.26 -6.22 18.51
N ASP A 148 12.51 -7.39 17.95
CA ASP A 148 13.56 -7.65 16.95
C ASP A 148 13.25 -7.10 15.54
N THR A 149 12.36 -6.11 15.45
CA THR A 149 11.97 -5.43 14.22
C THR A 149 11.93 -3.91 14.42
N SER A 150 11.66 -3.15 13.36
CA SER A 150 11.64 -1.68 13.39
C SER A 150 10.50 -1.12 12.55
N ALA A 151 9.82 -0.11 13.07
CA ALA A 151 8.82 0.65 12.34
C ALA A 151 9.46 1.36 11.15
N GLU A 152 10.58 2.07 11.37
CA GLU A 152 11.30 2.81 10.31
C GLU A 152 11.88 1.87 9.25
N ALA A 153 12.55 0.78 9.67
CA ALA A 153 13.26 -0.06 8.72
C ALA A 153 12.33 -1.04 7.98
N HIS A 154 11.31 -1.59 8.65
CA HIS A 154 10.54 -2.73 8.14
C HIS A 154 9.06 -2.44 7.87
N MET A 155 8.49 -1.41 8.48
CA MET A 155 7.11 -0.96 8.26
C MET A 155 7.06 0.56 8.00
N PRO A 156 7.88 1.12 7.09
CA PRO A 156 8.15 2.57 7.02
C PRO A 156 6.88 3.43 6.85
N ASP A 157 5.82 2.88 6.24
CA ASP A 157 4.56 3.60 6.10
C ASP A 157 3.83 3.83 7.42
N THR A 158 4.05 3.04 8.48
CA THR A 158 3.48 3.35 9.80
C THR A 158 4.01 4.67 10.36
N LEU A 159 5.17 5.15 9.88
CA LEU A 159 5.76 6.43 10.26
C LEU A 159 5.51 7.52 9.20
N ALA A 160 5.72 7.21 7.92
CA ALA A 160 5.52 8.17 6.84
C ALA A 160 4.04 8.55 6.63
N MET A 161 3.14 7.61 6.93
CA MET A 161 1.69 7.74 6.87
C MET A 161 1.11 7.26 8.20
N PRO A 162 1.20 8.06 9.28
CA PRO A 162 0.98 7.56 10.64
C PRO A 162 -0.28 6.71 10.78
N TYR A 163 -0.08 5.40 10.87
CA TYR A 163 -1.12 4.41 11.12
C TYR A 163 -0.59 3.39 12.11
N ARG A 164 -1.48 2.87 12.95
CA ARG A 164 -1.15 1.82 13.91
C ARG A 164 -1.46 0.47 13.27
N ALA A 165 -0.45 -0.35 13.07
CA ALA A 165 -0.63 -1.70 12.53
C ALA A 165 -1.47 -2.55 13.48
N GLU A 166 -2.33 -3.42 12.93
CA GLU A 166 -3.09 -4.36 13.76
C GLU A 166 -2.14 -5.44 14.30
N VAL A 167 -2.13 -5.65 15.62
CA VAL A 167 -1.35 -6.73 16.26
C VAL A 167 -2.28 -7.84 16.71
N ARG A 168 -2.03 -9.07 16.24
CA ARG A 168 -2.86 -10.24 16.53
C ARG A 168 -2.99 -10.46 18.04
N GLY A 169 -4.23 -10.57 18.51
CA GLY A 169 -4.51 -10.83 19.92
C GLY A 169 -4.28 -9.63 20.85
N SER A 170 -3.93 -8.46 20.33
CA SER A 170 -3.89 -7.22 21.10
C SER A 170 -5.22 -6.46 21.04
N GLY A 171 -5.35 -5.42 21.88
CA GLY A 171 -6.37 -4.37 21.76
C GLY A 171 -5.72 -2.99 21.66
N GLU A 172 -6.56 -1.95 21.61
CA GLU A 172 -6.12 -0.56 21.82
C GLU A 172 -5.48 -0.40 23.20
N ALA A 173 -4.66 0.64 23.38
CA ALA A 173 -4.13 0.97 24.71
C ALA A 173 -5.27 1.04 25.75
N LEU A 174 -5.05 0.43 26.93
CA LEU A 174 -5.99 0.35 28.04
C LEU A 174 -7.28 -0.45 27.78
N GLU A 175 -7.46 -1.07 26.62
CA GLU A 175 -8.61 -1.94 26.34
C GLU A 175 -8.53 -3.27 27.12
N LYS A 176 -7.34 -3.86 27.15
CA LYS A 176 -7.03 -5.09 27.89
C LYS A 176 -6.17 -4.82 29.12
N LYS A 177 -5.95 -5.86 29.91
CA LYS A 177 -5.38 -5.79 31.26
C LYS A 177 -3.95 -5.22 31.31
N TYR A 178 -3.12 -5.48 30.31
CA TYR A 178 -1.71 -5.07 30.29
C TYR A 178 -1.42 -4.21 29.07
N THR A 179 -1.03 -2.94 29.25
CA THR A 179 -0.72 -2.02 28.15
C THR A 179 0.79 -1.86 28.00
N TYR A 180 1.28 -2.04 26.77
CA TYR A 180 2.69 -1.91 26.41
C TYR A 180 2.87 -0.93 25.26
N ARG A 181 3.94 -0.15 25.33
CA ARG A 181 4.53 0.46 24.15
C ARG A 181 5.39 -0.58 23.43
N LEU A 182 5.09 -0.83 22.16
CA LEU A 182 5.94 -1.66 21.31
C LEU A 182 6.97 -0.76 20.62
N GLY A 183 8.24 -0.96 20.98
CA GLY A 183 9.39 -0.25 20.43
C GLY A 183 10.24 -1.14 19.52
N GLY A 184 10.86 -0.54 18.52
CA GLY A 184 11.78 -1.23 17.62
C GLY A 184 13.20 -1.33 18.17
N ASN A 185 14.05 -2.05 17.44
CA ASN A 185 15.46 -2.30 17.79
C ASN A 185 16.45 -1.31 17.15
N THR A 186 15.99 -0.21 16.54
CA THR A 186 16.91 0.86 16.12
C THR A 186 17.24 1.81 17.27
N CYS A 187 18.24 2.67 17.05
CA CYS A 187 18.57 3.74 17.99
C CYS A 187 17.67 4.98 17.86
N LEU A 188 16.70 4.98 16.93
CA LEU A 188 15.83 6.12 16.69
C LEU A 188 14.79 6.24 17.81
N ALA A 189 14.74 7.40 18.48
CA ALA A 189 13.78 7.64 19.56
C ALA A 189 12.30 7.48 19.14
N GLY A 190 12.01 7.70 17.85
CA GLY A 190 10.69 7.54 17.26
C GLY A 190 10.40 6.15 16.70
N ASP A 191 11.27 5.15 16.90
CA ASP A 191 11.03 3.77 16.45
C ASP A 191 10.01 3.06 17.35
N ILE A 192 8.76 3.48 17.21
CA ILE A 192 7.62 3.08 18.04
C ILE A 192 6.51 2.62 17.11
N MET A 193 6.07 1.37 17.26
CA MET A 193 4.94 0.82 16.48
C MET A 193 3.58 1.25 17.05
N GLY A 194 3.56 1.70 18.30
CA GLY A 194 2.37 2.18 19.00
C GLY A 194 2.21 1.58 20.39
N ASP A 195 1.11 1.97 21.04
CA ASP A 195 0.71 1.46 22.34
C ASP A 195 -0.44 0.45 22.13
N TYR A 196 -0.28 -0.74 22.72
CA TYR A 196 -1.17 -1.90 22.54
C TYR A 196 -1.49 -2.50 23.90
N SER A 197 -2.62 -3.17 24.03
CA SER A 197 -2.96 -3.92 25.24
C SER A 197 -3.11 -5.42 25.00
N PHE A 198 -2.83 -6.23 26.02
CA PHE A 198 -2.85 -7.70 25.99
C PHE A 198 -3.57 -8.25 27.23
N ASP A 199 -4.10 -9.48 27.10
CA ASP A 199 -4.79 -10.17 28.20
C ASP A 199 -3.81 -10.71 29.26
N GLU A 200 -2.60 -11.07 28.83
CA GLU A 200 -1.50 -11.59 29.63
C GLU A 200 -0.24 -10.71 29.46
N PRO A 201 0.66 -10.65 30.45
CA PRO A 201 1.88 -9.85 30.34
C PRO A 201 2.85 -10.44 29.31
N LEU A 202 3.45 -9.57 28.49
CA LEU A 202 4.48 -9.96 27.53
C LEU A 202 5.77 -10.38 28.23
N LYS A 203 6.44 -11.39 27.66
CA LYS A 203 7.72 -11.93 28.12
C LYS A 203 8.73 -11.96 26.97
N ILE A 204 10.01 -11.91 27.33
CA ILE A 204 11.10 -12.14 26.38
C ILE A 204 10.90 -13.50 25.70
N GLY A 205 11.02 -13.53 24.38
CA GLY A 205 10.77 -14.70 23.53
C GLY A 205 9.33 -14.82 23.00
N ASP A 206 8.38 -14.03 23.50
CA ASP A 206 7.02 -14.02 22.97
C ASP A 206 6.99 -13.49 21.53
N ARG A 207 6.04 -13.97 20.73
CA ARG A 207 5.85 -13.54 19.34
C ARG A 207 4.82 -12.43 19.25
N VAL A 208 5.19 -11.33 18.60
CA VAL A 208 4.28 -10.25 18.20
C VAL A 208 4.03 -10.37 16.70
N ILE A 209 2.77 -10.45 16.30
CA ILE A 209 2.38 -10.64 14.89
C ILE A 209 1.65 -9.40 14.42
N PHE A 210 2.30 -8.62 13.55
CA PHE A 210 1.72 -7.47 12.86
C PHE A 210 1.00 -7.96 11.61
N GLU A 211 -0.31 -7.70 11.55
CA GLU A 211 -1.17 -8.11 10.44
C GLU A 211 -0.96 -7.22 9.21
N ASP A 212 -1.21 -7.81 8.03
CA ASP A 212 -1.25 -7.12 6.74
C ASP A 212 0.03 -6.38 6.34
N GLN A 213 1.19 -7.03 6.55
CA GLN A 213 2.51 -6.43 6.34
C GLN A 213 3.24 -6.96 5.10
N ILE A 214 2.51 -7.28 4.02
CA ILE A 214 3.10 -7.76 2.75
C ILE A 214 3.13 -6.66 1.68
N HIS A 215 2.04 -5.92 1.51
CA HIS A 215 1.98 -4.83 0.54
C HIS A 215 2.66 -3.58 1.11
N TYR A 216 3.36 -2.83 0.27
CA TYR A 216 4.08 -1.59 0.61
C TYR A 216 5.07 -1.64 1.80
N THR A 217 5.47 -2.82 2.25
CA THR A 217 6.45 -3.02 3.33
C THR A 217 7.84 -3.39 2.79
N PHE A 218 8.08 -4.66 2.46
CA PHE A 218 9.41 -5.17 2.09
C PHE A 218 9.94 -4.59 0.76
N VAL A 219 9.06 -4.03 -0.06
CA VAL A 219 9.44 -3.28 -1.28
C VAL A 219 10.08 -1.91 -0.96
N LYS A 220 9.93 -1.43 0.28
CA LYS A 220 10.41 -0.13 0.78
C LYS A 220 11.27 -0.28 2.05
N ASN A 221 11.50 -1.50 2.50
CA ASN A 221 12.30 -1.73 3.70
C ASN A 221 13.76 -1.32 3.49
N THR A 222 14.44 -1.06 4.59
CA THR A 222 15.81 -0.58 4.57
C THR A 222 16.66 -1.36 5.56
N THR A 223 17.97 -1.26 5.38
CA THR A 223 18.95 -1.73 6.37
C THR A 223 19.43 -0.54 7.22
N PHE A 224 18.55 0.43 7.48
CA PHE A 224 18.83 1.57 8.35
C PHE A 224 19.35 1.07 9.70
N ASN A 225 20.32 1.76 10.29
CA ASN A 225 20.99 1.37 11.53
C ASN A 225 21.64 -0.04 11.52
N GLY A 226 21.77 -0.67 10.34
CA GLY A 226 22.33 -2.02 10.20
C GLY A 226 21.45 -3.14 10.75
N ILE A 227 20.14 -2.90 10.95
CA ILE A 227 19.24 -3.93 11.48
C ILE A 227 19.07 -5.07 10.47
N LYS A 228 18.99 -6.32 10.96
CA LYS A 228 18.73 -7.49 10.12
C LYS A 228 17.34 -7.36 9.48
N LEU A 229 17.27 -7.52 8.17
CA LEU A 229 16.00 -7.56 7.44
C LEU A 229 15.20 -8.83 7.81
N PRO A 230 13.86 -8.75 7.92
CA PRO A 230 13.02 -9.92 8.13
C PRO A 230 13.12 -10.87 6.94
N SER A 231 13.27 -12.18 7.19
CA SER A 231 13.25 -13.19 6.14
C SER A 231 11.89 -13.20 5.42
N LEU A 232 11.90 -13.47 4.11
CA LEU A 232 10.68 -13.66 3.33
C LEU A 232 10.35 -15.14 3.25
N ALA A 233 9.13 -15.51 3.66
CA ALA A 233 8.68 -16.89 3.65
C ALA A 233 7.23 -17.00 3.14
N ILE A 234 6.88 -18.18 2.63
CA ILE A 234 5.53 -18.53 2.18
C ILE A 234 5.03 -19.70 3.03
N LEU A 235 3.91 -19.48 3.73
CA LEU A 235 3.18 -20.56 4.38
C LEU A 235 2.29 -21.27 3.34
N ARG A 236 2.61 -22.53 3.05
CA ARG A 236 1.87 -23.38 2.12
C ARG A 236 0.57 -23.89 2.74
N LYS A 237 -0.36 -24.32 1.89
CA LYS A 237 -1.67 -24.84 2.32
C LYS A 237 -1.58 -26.11 3.18
N ASP A 238 -0.50 -26.86 3.05
CA ASP A 238 -0.22 -28.07 3.86
C ASP A 238 0.46 -27.75 5.21
N GLY A 239 0.71 -26.47 5.51
CA GLY A 239 1.36 -26.02 6.74
C GLY A 239 2.88 -25.87 6.64
N THR A 240 3.49 -26.23 5.51
CA THR A 240 4.93 -26.06 5.29
C THR A 240 5.30 -24.59 5.17
N LEU A 241 6.36 -24.16 5.86
CA LEU A 241 6.90 -22.80 5.74
C LEU A 241 8.13 -22.82 4.83
N ASP A 242 7.98 -22.29 3.62
CA ASP A 242 9.07 -22.17 2.66
C ASP A 242 9.76 -20.82 2.81
N VAL A 243 11.00 -20.80 3.28
CA VAL A 243 11.82 -19.58 3.30
C VAL A 243 12.28 -19.28 1.87
N VAL A 244 11.75 -18.22 1.29
CA VAL A 244 12.07 -17.75 -0.06
C VAL A 244 13.39 -16.99 -0.07
N LYS A 245 13.61 -16.18 0.97
CA LYS A 245 14.82 -15.37 1.10
C LYS A 245 15.16 -15.15 2.56
N GLU A 246 16.39 -15.45 2.91
CA GLU A 246 17.02 -15.01 4.15
C GLU A 246 18.05 -13.94 3.81
N PHE A 247 18.16 -12.94 4.67
CA PHE A 247 19.07 -11.82 4.51
C PHE A 247 20.19 -11.91 5.55
N GLY A 248 21.41 -11.66 5.13
CA GLY A 248 22.60 -11.66 5.97
C GLY A 248 23.29 -10.30 5.99
N TYR A 249 24.56 -10.32 6.38
CA TYR A 249 25.39 -9.13 6.46
C TYR A 249 25.66 -8.49 5.09
N GLU A 250 25.77 -9.28 4.03
CA GLU A 250 26.13 -8.79 2.70
C GLU A 250 25.09 -7.83 2.11
N GLU A 251 23.80 -8.02 2.42
CA GLU A 251 22.73 -7.09 2.03
C GLU A 251 22.92 -5.66 2.56
N TYR A 252 23.44 -5.55 3.77
CA TYR A 252 23.75 -4.26 4.37
C TYR A 252 25.02 -3.69 3.75
N LYS A 253 26.09 -4.49 3.69
CA LYS A 253 27.41 -4.07 3.20
C LYS A 253 27.36 -3.61 1.74
N SER A 254 26.68 -4.35 0.86
CA SER A 254 26.65 -4.06 -0.58
C SER A 254 25.95 -2.75 -0.93
N LYS A 255 25.20 -2.15 0.00
CA LYS A 255 24.56 -0.83 -0.18
C LYS A 255 25.48 0.33 0.20
N LEU A 256 26.61 0.05 0.86
CA LEU A 256 27.50 1.08 1.41
C LEU A 256 28.78 1.29 0.61
N SER A 257 29.27 0.29 -0.13
CA SER A 257 30.44 0.39 -1.03
C SER A 257 30.61 -0.83 -1.92
#